data_AF-A0A2N3B614-F1
#
_entry.id   AF-A0A2N3B614-F1
#
_cell.length_a   1.000
_cell.length_b   1.000
_cell.length_c   1.000
_cell.angle_alpha   90.00
_cell.angle_beta   90.00
_cell.angle_gamma   90.00
#
_symmetry.space_group_name_H-M   'P 1'
#
loop_
_entity.id
_entity.type
_entity.pdbx_description
1 polymer ?
#
loop_
_entity_poly.entity_id
_entity_poly.type
_entity_poly.pdbx_seq_one_letter_code
_entity_poly.pdbx_strand_id
1 'polypeptide(L)'
;MIRNFAEHAANERTFLSWVRTVVAVVGFGLVAARIGPGASALWSEALMLGAGGVVVFVAFLRMRHLRRRIDASETVDDAAGPVDALLLFTVAAMAGLLAVFAIHVQ
;
A
#
# COMPACT_ATOMS: atom_id res chain seq x y z
N MET A 1 3.53 -28.32 -13.70
CA MET A 1 3.16 -26.88 -13.75
C MET A 1 2.39 -26.57 -12.48
N ILE A 2 2.82 -25.59 -11.67
CA ILE A 2 2.10 -25.23 -10.44
C ILE A 2 0.75 -24.62 -10.86
N ARG A 3 -0.35 -25.12 -10.29
CA ARG A 3 -1.71 -24.61 -10.59
C ARG A 3 -1.79 -23.11 -10.26
N ASN A 4 -2.41 -22.32 -11.13
CA ASN A 4 -2.60 -20.88 -10.96
C ASN A 4 -1.31 -20.06 -10.74
N PHE A 5 -0.14 -20.53 -11.20
CA PHE A 5 1.14 -19.83 -11.02
C PHE A 5 1.14 -18.41 -11.61
N ALA A 6 0.56 -18.22 -12.79
CA ALA A 6 0.52 -16.94 -13.47
C ALA A 6 -0.25 -15.87 -12.66
N GLU A 7 -1.37 -16.25 -12.04
CA GLU A 7 -2.20 -15.36 -11.21
C GLU A 7 -1.47 -14.96 -9.92
N HIS A 8 -0.81 -15.93 -9.29
CA HIS A 8 0.02 -15.69 -8.11
C HIS A 8 1.17 -14.72 -8.40
N ALA A 9 1.91 -14.98 -9.49
CA ALA A 9 3.01 -14.10 -9.91
C ALA A 9 2.52 -12.69 -10.28
N ALA A 10 1.34 -12.57 -10.92
CA ALA A 10 0.75 -11.27 -11.22
C ALA A 10 0.39 -10.48 -9.95
N ASN A 11 -0.24 -11.13 -8.97
CA ASN A 11 -0.63 -10.48 -7.73
C ASN A 11 0.60 -10.07 -6.88
N GLU A 12 1.64 -10.90 -6.84
CA GLU A 12 2.90 -10.57 -6.18
C GLU A 12 3.57 -9.34 -6.81
N ARG A 13 3.57 -9.22 -8.14
CA ARG A 13 4.06 -8.02 -8.84
C ARG A 13 3.26 -6.78 -8.44
N THR A 14 1.94 -6.88 -8.39
CA THR A 14 1.08 -5.77 -7.95
C THR A 14 1.41 -5.38 -6.50
N PHE A 15 1.51 -6.33 -5.58
CA PHE A 15 1.91 -6.08 -4.20
C PHE A 15 3.28 -5.38 -4.10
N LEU A 16 4.30 -5.89 -4.78
CA LEU A 16 5.63 -5.28 -4.78
C LEU A 16 5.63 -3.87 -5.39
N SER A 17 4.77 -3.62 -6.37
CA SER A 17 4.61 -2.29 -6.95
C SER A 17 4.06 -1.28 -5.92
N TRP A 18 3.09 -1.69 -5.09
CA TRP A 18 2.56 -0.86 -4.00
C TRP A 18 3.58 -0.64 -2.89
N VAL A 19 4.32 -1.67 -2.48
CA VAL A 19 5.36 -1.54 -1.46
C VAL A 19 6.43 -0.55 -1.92
N ARG A 20 6.87 -0.66 -3.18
CA ARG A 20 7.86 0.25 -3.78
C ARG A 20 7.41 1.71 -3.75
N THR A 21 6.17 2.00 -4.14
CA THR A 21 5.68 3.39 -4.13
C THR A 21 5.60 3.94 -2.71
N VAL A 22 5.15 3.15 -1.74
CA VAL A 22 5.12 3.56 -0.33
C VAL A 22 6.51 3.85 0.21
N VAL A 23 7.48 2.95 -0.02
CA VAL A 23 8.87 3.14 0.42
C VAL A 23 9.48 4.39 -0.20
N ALA A 24 9.21 4.66 -1.48
CA ALA A 24 9.66 5.88 -2.13
C ALA A 24 9.08 7.14 -1.46
N VAL A 25 7.76 7.20 -1.26
CA VAL A 25 7.08 8.35 -0.64
C VAL A 25 7.58 8.60 0.78
N VAL A 26 7.65 7.55 1.61
CA VAL A 26 8.15 7.65 2.99
C VAL A 26 9.62 8.09 3.01
N GLY A 27 10.46 7.51 2.16
CA GLY A 27 11.88 7.87 2.06
C GLY A 27 12.09 9.32 1.65
N PHE A 28 11.36 9.80 0.64
CA PHE A 28 11.38 11.22 0.27
C PHE A 28 10.89 12.11 1.41
N GLY A 29 9.86 11.69 2.15
CA GLY A 29 9.29 12.49 3.25
C GLY A 29 10.30 12.72 4.36
N LEU A 30 11.01 11.64 4.74
CA LEU A 30 12.07 11.71 5.74
C LEU A 30 13.25 12.57 5.29
N VAL A 31 13.66 12.47 4.02
CA VAL A 31 14.77 13.30 3.48
C VAL A 31 14.36 14.78 3.43
N ALA A 32 13.14 15.09 2.96
CA ALA A 32 12.64 16.45 2.87
C ALA A 32 12.60 17.14 4.24
N ALA A 33 12.17 16.43 5.28
CA ALA A 33 12.13 16.94 6.65
C ALA A 33 13.50 17.31 7.23
N ARG A 34 14.60 16.75 6.69
CA ARG A 34 15.97 17.08 7.12
C ARG A 34 16.59 18.27 6.40
N ILE A 35 16.03 18.66 5.25
CA ILE A 35 16.52 19.79 4.44
C ILE A 35 15.71 21.07 4.76
N GLY A 36 14.51 20.93 5.33
CA GLY A 36 13.66 22.05 5.72
C GLY A 36 14.24 22.93 6.85
N PRO A 37 13.77 24.18 6.98
CA PRO A 37 14.30 25.15 7.94
C PRO A 37 13.94 24.88 9.42
N GLY A 38 13.25 23.79 9.74
CA GLY A 38 12.83 23.42 11.10
C GLY A 38 13.39 22.07 11.54
N ALA A 39 13.71 21.92 12.84
CA ALA A 39 13.98 20.61 13.41
C ALA A 39 12.72 19.75 13.29
N SER A 40 12.80 18.63 12.57
CA SER A 40 11.66 17.74 12.38
C SER A 40 11.11 17.28 13.73
N ALA A 41 9.81 17.50 13.97
CA ALA A 41 9.18 16.99 15.17
C ALA A 41 9.15 15.46 15.09
N LEU A 42 9.67 14.76 16.10
CA LEU A 42 9.67 13.29 16.18
C LEU A 42 8.28 12.68 15.91
N TRP A 43 7.22 13.38 16.36
CA TRP A 43 5.84 12.99 16.11
C TRP A 43 5.45 12.98 14.62
N SER A 44 6.00 13.91 13.84
CA SER A 44 5.72 14.01 12.40
C SER A 44 6.45 12.91 11.61
N GLU A 45 7.69 12.57 11.97
CA GLU A 45 8.43 11.44 11.39
C GLU A 45 7.73 10.12 11.74
N ALA A 46 7.29 9.96 12.99
CA ALA A 46 6.53 8.79 13.44
C ALA A 46 5.19 8.67 12.69
N LEU A 47 4.49 9.78 12.43
CA LEU A 47 3.25 9.81 11.66
C LEU A 47 3.48 9.36 10.20
N MET A 48 4.54 9.85 9.55
CA MET A 48 4.90 9.44 8.18
C MET A 48 5.20 7.94 8.10
N LEU A 49 6.06 7.45 9.00
CA LEU A 49 6.42 6.03 9.08
C LEU A 49 5.19 5.16 9.38
N GLY A 50 4.35 5.60 10.32
CA GLY A 50 3.10 4.93 10.67
C GLY A 50 2.13 4.86 9.50
N ALA A 51 1.92 5.98 8.80
CA ALA A 51 1.06 6.03 7.61
C ALA A 51 1.56 5.09 6.51
N GLY A 52 2.87 5.09 6.22
CA GLY A 52 3.46 4.17 5.26
C GLY A 52 3.28 2.70 5.67
N GLY A 53 3.51 2.40 6.94
CA GLY A 53 3.29 1.07 7.51
C GLY A 53 1.84 0.60 7.36
N VAL A 54 0.87 1.48 7.58
CA VAL A 54 -0.55 1.19 7.37
C VAL A 54 -0.82 0.84 5.91
N VAL A 55 -0.32 1.61 4.94
CA VAL A 55 -0.53 1.31 3.51
C VAL A 55 0.07 -0.05 3.14
N VAL A 56 1.29 -0.36 3.59
CA VAL A 56 1.92 -1.67 3.34
C VAL A 56 1.11 -2.80 3.98
N PHE A 57 0.62 -2.60 5.20
CA PHE A 57 -0.21 -3.58 5.88
C PHE A 57 -1.53 -3.85 5.13
N VAL A 58 -2.18 -2.78 4.64
CA VAL A 58 -3.37 -2.88 3.80
C VAL A 58 -3.09 -3.63 2.50
N ALA A 59 -1.99 -3.29 1.81
CA ALA A 59 -1.58 -3.99 0.59
C ALA A 59 -1.28 -5.48 0.85
N PHE A 60 -0.72 -5.81 2.02
CA PHE A 60 -0.48 -7.19 2.43
C PHE A 60 -1.78 -7.95 2.72
N LEU A 61 -2.73 -7.35 3.44
CA LEU A 61 -4.05 -7.94 3.67
C LEU A 61 -4.76 -8.22 2.34
N ARG A 62 -4.68 -7.28 1.39
CA ARG A 62 -5.17 -7.47 0.02
C ARG A 62 -4.55 -8.69 -0.66
N MET A 63 -3.23 -8.79 -0.63
CA MET A 63 -2.50 -9.93 -1.20
C MET A 63 -2.99 -11.26 -0.61
N ARG A 64 -3.15 -11.31 0.73
CA ARG A 64 -3.60 -12.51 1.45
C ARG A 64 -5.05 -12.90 1.14
N HIS A 65 -5.94 -11.92 1.03
CA HIS A 65 -7.33 -12.16 0.65
C HIS A 65 -7.47 -12.64 -0.79
N LEU A 66 -6.70 -12.05 -1.71
CA LEU A 66 -6.74 -12.45 -3.12
C LEU A 66 -6.18 -13.87 -3.31
N ARG A 67 -5.07 -14.20 -2.63
CA ARG A 67 -4.48 -15.54 -2.67
C ARG A 67 -5.45 -16.63 -2.18
N ARG A 68 -6.21 -16.36 -1.10
CA ARG A 68 -7.24 -17.29 -0.60
C ARG A 68 -8.36 -17.57 -1.60
N ARG A 69 -8.74 -16.59 -2.44
CA ARG A 69 -9.80 -16.76 -3.45
C ARG A 69 -9.33 -17.58 -4.64
N ILE A 70 -8.09 -17.36 -5.09
CA ILE A 70 -7.48 -18.10 -6.20
C ILE A 70 -7.40 -19.60 -5.90
N ASP A 71 -7.11 -19.96 -4.65
CA ASP A 71 -7.05 -21.36 -4.23
C ASP A 71 -8.43 -22.01 -4.05
N ALA A 72 -9.48 -21.21 -3.84
CA ALA A 72 -10.84 -21.69 -3.59
C ALA A 72 -11.64 -22.08 -4.86
N SER A 73 -11.11 -21.83 -6.06
CA SER A 73 -11.74 -22.15 -7.36
C SER A 73 -13.23 -21.75 -7.49
N GLU A 74 -13.64 -20.68 -6.81
CA GLU A 74 -15.00 -20.16 -6.93
C GLU A 74 -15.06 -19.36 -8.24
N THR A 75 -15.84 -19.84 -9.22
CA THR A 75 -16.11 -19.13 -10.47
C THR A 75 -16.81 -17.82 -10.12
N VAL A 76 -16.05 -16.72 -10.13
CA VAL A 76 -16.52 -15.39 -9.75
C VAL A 76 -17.49 -14.87 -10.81
N ASP A 77 -18.77 -14.79 -10.46
CA ASP A 77 -19.73 -13.90 -11.14
C ASP A 77 -19.23 -12.45 -11.01
N ASP A 78 -19.22 -11.70 -12.12
CA ASP A 78 -18.76 -10.31 -12.30
C ASP A 78 -19.57 -9.24 -11.50
N ALA A 79 -20.15 -9.60 -10.36
CA ALA A 79 -20.77 -8.66 -9.44
C ALA A 79 -19.67 -7.98 -8.60
N ALA A 80 -19.48 -6.66 -8.79
CA ALA A 80 -18.58 -5.77 -8.05
C ALA A 80 -18.24 -6.29 -6.64
N GLY A 81 -17.14 -7.03 -6.55
CA GLY A 81 -16.89 -7.91 -5.42
C GLY A 81 -16.13 -7.19 -4.29
N PRO A 82 -15.95 -7.86 -3.14
CA PRO A 82 -15.11 -7.36 -2.04
C PRO A 82 -13.66 -7.03 -2.45
N VAL A 83 -13.20 -7.53 -3.61
CA VAL A 83 -11.87 -7.26 -4.17
C VAL A 83 -11.77 -5.82 -4.71
N ASP A 84 -12.84 -5.30 -5.31
CA ASP A 84 -12.88 -3.93 -5.83
C ASP A 84 -12.90 -2.91 -4.69
N ALA A 85 -13.64 -3.23 -3.62
CA ALA A 85 -13.63 -2.44 -2.39
C ALA A 85 -12.22 -2.38 -1.76
N LEU A 86 -11.48 -3.49 -1.77
CA LEU A 86 -10.13 -3.55 -1.19
C LEU A 86 -9.08 -2.84 -2.06
N LEU A 87 -9.29 -2.82 -3.38
CA LEU A 87 -8.54 -1.98 -4.32
C LEU A 87 -8.78 -0.50 -4.03
N LEU A 88 -10.05 -0.08 -3.95
CA LEU A 88 -10.43 1.28 -3.59
C LEU A 88 -9.84 1.69 -2.23
N PHE A 89 -9.87 0.78 -1.25
CA PHE A 89 -9.29 1.04 0.07
C PHE A 89 -7.77 1.22 0.02
N THR A 90 -7.07 0.41 -0.78
CA THR A 90 -5.62 0.58 -0.99
C THR A 90 -5.30 1.92 -1.65
N VAL A 91 -6.09 2.31 -2.67
CA VAL A 91 -5.93 3.61 -3.35
C VAL A 91 -6.19 4.76 -2.39
N ALA A 92 -7.26 4.69 -1.59
CA ALA A 92 -7.58 5.69 -0.59
C ALA A 92 -6.50 5.80 0.50
N ALA A 93 -5.96 4.67 0.96
CA ALA A 93 -4.85 4.64 1.91
C ALA A 93 -3.60 5.30 1.33
N MET A 94 -3.32 5.09 0.03
CA MET A 94 -2.19 5.72 -0.63
C MET A 94 -2.40 7.23 -0.84
N ALA A 95 -3.61 7.67 -1.16
CA ALA A 95 -3.96 9.09 -1.18
C ALA A 95 -3.78 9.73 0.21
N GLY A 96 -4.17 9.03 1.28
CA GLY A 96 -3.94 9.44 2.65
C GLY A 96 -2.45 9.57 2.99
N LEU A 97 -1.60 8.64 2.55
CA LEU A 97 -0.15 8.73 2.72
C LEU A 97 0.43 9.98 2.03
N LEU A 98 -0.05 10.32 0.83
CA LEU A 98 0.38 11.54 0.13
C LEU A 98 -0.08 12.80 0.86
N ALA A 99 -1.28 12.80 1.46
CA ALA A 99 -1.74 13.92 2.28
C ALA A 99 -0.89 14.09 3.55
N VAL A 100 -0.55 13.00 4.24
CA VAL A 100 0.38 13.00 5.39
C VAL A 100 1.75 13.52 4.96
N PHE A 101 2.24 13.10 3.80
CA PHE A 101 3.49 13.61 3.24
C PHE A 101 3.45 15.12 3.01
N ALA A 102 2.38 15.64 2.40
CA ALA A 102 2.24 17.07 2.15
C ALA A 102 2.26 17.88 3.46
N ILE A 103 1.53 17.41 4.49
CA ILE A 103 1.50 18.05 5.81
C ILE A 103 2.87 17.97 6.49
N HIS A 104 3.62 16.88 6.30
CA HIS A 104 4.93 16.69 6.92
C HIS A 104 6.03 17.58 6.33
N VAL A 105 5.90 17.97 5.06
CA VAL A 105 6.92 18.77 4.34
C VAL A 105 6.69 20.28 4.47
N GLN A 106 5.49 20.72 4.84
CA GLN A 106 5.17 22.13 5.14
C GLN A 106 5.74 22.57 6.49
#